data_AF-A0A968UDV3-F1
#
_entry.id   AF-A0A968UDV3-F1
#
_cell.length_a   1.000
_cell.length_b   1.000
_cell.length_c   1.000
_cell.angle_alpha   90.00
_cell.angle_beta   90.00
_cell.angle_gamma   90.00
#
_symmetry.space_group_name_H-M   'P 1'
#
loop_
_entity.id
_entity.type
_entity.pdbx_description
1 polymer ?
#
loop_
_entity_poly.entity_id
_entity_poly.type
_entity_poly.pdbx_seq_one_letter_code
_entity_poly.pdbx_strand_id
1 'polypeptide(L)'
;MELAQALRGIVAQGQIAMPTWAQSASPEPSNFPRALGIYGHLTTHCFHGLDLWPPAVELARLQFFLQGVELTTTAAELSRLPDLTLTLFQGNALIGLVQVDSERFDQSSAPQSAGQVYPWG
;
A
#
# COMPACT_ATOMS: atom_id res chain seq x y z
N MET A 1 16.03 7.53 7.32
CA MET A 1 17.48 7.39 7.07
C MET A 1 17.83 6.01 6.54
N GLU A 2 17.47 4.91 7.23
CA GLU A 2 17.86 3.55 6.79
C GLU A 2 17.35 3.18 5.38
N LEU A 3 16.09 3.46 5.05
CA LEU A 3 15.51 3.05 3.78
C LEU A 3 16.16 3.77 2.58
N ALA A 4 16.26 5.09 2.62
CA ALA A 4 16.88 5.85 1.53
C ALA A 4 18.36 5.48 1.33
N GLN A 5 19.09 5.18 2.41
CA GLN A 5 20.47 4.68 2.31
C GLN A 5 20.54 3.26 1.74
N ALA A 6 19.68 2.35 2.19
CA ALA A 6 19.61 0.99 1.68
C ALA A 6 19.29 0.94 0.18
N LEU A 7 18.29 1.72 -0.27
CA LEU A 7 17.93 1.81 -1.68
C LEU A 7 19.08 2.36 -2.54
N ARG A 8 19.80 3.38 -2.04
CA ARG A 8 21.02 3.88 -2.70
C ARG A 8 22.10 2.82 -2.77
N GLY A 9 22.27 2.01 -1.72
CA GLY A 9 23.20 0.89 -1.69
C GLY A 9 22.88 -0.17 -2.75
N ILE A 10 21.61 -0.56 -2.88
CA ILE A 10 21.15 -1.54 -3.89
C ILE A 10 21.47 -1.04 -5.31
N VAL A 11 21.24 0.25 -5.60
CA VAL A 11 21.56 0.81 -6.91
C VAL A 11 23.07 0.92 -7.14
N ALA A 12 23.85 1.27 -6.12
CA ALA A 12 25.30 1.43 -6.22
C ALA A 12 26.05 0.11 -6.47
N GLN A 13 25.48 -1.03 -6.06
CA GLN A 13 26.12 -2.34 -6.21
C GLN A 13 26.26 -2.80 -7.67
N GLY A 14 25.48 -2.25 -8.62
CA GLY A 14 25.67 -2.45 -10.07
C GLY A 14 25.52 -3.88 -10.61
N GLN A 15 25.36 -4.88 -9.74
CA GLN A 15 25.30 -6.31 -10.08
C GLN A 15 23.88 -6.83 -10.37
N ILE A 16 22.85 -6.04 -10.03
CA ILE A 16 21.45 -6.42 -10.22
C ILE A 16 20.89 -5.72 -11.45
N ALA A 17 20.40 -6.49 -12.42
CA ALA A 17 19.66 -5.95 -13.55
C ALA A 17 18.39 -5.25 -13.03
N MET A 18 18.31 -3.94 -13.22
CA MET A 18 17.20 -3.15 -12.72
C MET A 18 15.95 -3.34 -13.59
N PRO A 19 14.77 -3.52 -13.00
CA PRO A 19 13.54 -3.63 -13.76
C PRO A 19 13.22 -2.32 -14.50
N THR A 20 12.51 -2.42 -15.63
CA THR A 20 12.22 -1.27 -16.51
C THR A 20 11.44 -0.17 -15.80
N TRP A 21 10.55 -0.53 -14.88
CA TRP A 21 9.78 0.44 -14.09
C TRP A 21 10.65 1.27 -13.12
N ALA A 22 11.80 0.75 -12.69
CA ALA A 22 12.73 1.46 -11.81
C ALA A 22 13.59 2.49 -12.55
N GLN A 23 13.62 2.44 -13.89
CA GLN A 23 14.49 3.28 -14.73
C GLN A 23 13.82 4.60 -15.14
N SER A 24 12.62 4.88 -14.65
CA SER A 24 11.63 5.75 -15.30
C SER A 24 11.86 7.27 -15.20
N ALA A 25 13.03 7.76 -14.78
CA ALA A 25 13.12 9.15 -14.33
C ALA A 25 14.15 10.07 -15.00
N SER A 26 15.27 9.60 -15.55
CA SER A 26 16.23 10.55 -16.15
C SER A 26 17.06 9.94 -17.27
N PRO A 27 17.25 10.65 -18.40
CA PRO A 27 18.27 10.30 -19.39
C PRO A 27 19.70 10.50 -18.86
N GLU A 28 19.86 11.15 -17.71
CA GLU A 28 21.15 11.40 -17.07
C GLU A 28 21.64 10.18 -16.27
N PRO A 29 22.95 9.89 -16.30
CA PRO A 29 23.55 8.69 -15.69
C PRO A 29 23.63 8.73 -14.16
N SER A 30 22.90 9.62 -13.47
CA SER A 30 22.94 9.65 -12.01
C SER A 30 22.26 8.40 -11.44
N ASN A 31 22.81 7.85 -10.37
CA ASN A 31 22.27 6.65 -9.72
C ASN A 31 20.99 6.95 -8.90
N PHE A 32 20.70 8.22 -8.62
CA PHE A 32 19.60 8.67 -7.76
C PHE A 32 18.19 8.50 -8.36
N PRO A 33 17.94 8.81 -9.65
CA PRO A 33 16.66 8.56 -10.32
C PRO A 33 16.16 7.11 -10.21
N ARG A 34 17.08 6.13 -10.13
CA ARG A 34 16.72 4.72 -10.00
C ARG A 34 16.22 4.37 -8.60
N ALA A 35 16.86 4.91 -7.56
CA ALA A 35 16.42 4.70 -6.17
C ALA A 35 15.04 5.31 -5.93
N LEU A 36 14.74 6.46 -6.54
CA LEU A 36 13.41 7.07 -6.54
C LEU A 36 12.37 6.19 -7.23
N GLY A 37 12.71 5.56 -8.36
CA GLY A 37 11.82 4.61 -9.05
C GLY A 37 11.51 3.36 -8.20
N ILE A 38 12.51 2.82 -7.50
CA ILE A 38 12.32 1.71 -6.55
C ILE A 38 11.43 2.13 -5.39
N TYR A 39 11.71 3.28 -4.78
CA TYR A 39 10.91 3.84 -3.72
C TYR A 39 9.44 4.02 -4.14
N GLY A 40 9.21 4.63 -5.31
CA GLY A 40 7.87 4.84 -5.85
C GLY A 40 7.11 3.53 -6.05
N HIS A 41 7.77 2.50 -6.59
CA HIS A 41 7.15 1.20 -6.77
C HIS A 41 6.79 0.54 -5.44
N LEU A 42 7.71 0.52 -4.47
CA LEU A 42 7.46 -0.11 -3.17
C LEU A 42 6.33 0.58 -2.40
N THR A 43 6.33 1.91 -2.38
CA THR A 43 5.31 2.69 -1.66
C THR A 43 3.95 2.69 -2.36
N THR A 44 3.90 2.48 -3.68
CA THR A 44 2.63 2.41 -4.42
C THR A 44 2.04 0.99 -4.44
N HIS A 45 2.89 -0.05 -4.48
CA HIS A 45 2.43 -1.42 -4.78
C HIS A 45 2.76 -2.47 -3.72
N CYS A 46 3.68 -2.20 -2.80
CA CYS A 46 4.17 -3.22 -1.87
C CYS A 46 3.82 -2.91 -0.42
N PHE A 47 3.82 -1.63 -0.04
CA PHE A 47 3.51 -1.22 1.31
C PHE A 47 2.04 -0.83 1.44
N HIS A 48 1.36 -1.42 2.42
CA HIS A 48 0.05 -0.98 2.86
C HIS A 48 0.04 -0.98 4.38
N GLY A 49 -0.37 0.13 4.98
CA GLY A 49 -0.42 0.30 6.43
C GLY A 49 -1.81 0.77 6.86
N LEU A 50 -2.23 0.32 8.03
CA LEU A 50 -3.49 0.69 8.64
C LEU A 50 -3.26 0.92 10.13
N ASP A 51 -3.69 2.06 10.65
CA ASP A 51 -3.62 2.35 12.08
C ASP A 51 -4.92 3.03 12.56
N LEU A 52 -5.28 2.79 13.81
CA LEU A 52 -6.45 3.40 14.46
C LEU A 52 -6.17 4.84 14.91
N TRP A 53 -4.93 5.15 15.26
CA TRP A 53 -4.53 6.44 15.80
C TRP A 53 -4.14 7.41 14.67
N PRO A 54 -4.95 8.45 14.39
CA PRO A 54 -4.73 9.33 13.24
C PRO A 54 -3.32 9.98 13.21
N PRO A 55 -2.76 10.45 14.34
CA PRO A 55 -1.40 10.98 14.37
C PRO A 55 -0.34 9.98 13.92
N ALA A 56 -0.51 8.68 14.17
CA ALA A 56 0.45 7.67 13.72
C ALA A 56 0.42 7.53 12.19
N VAL A 57 -0.77 7.57 11.58
CA VAL A 57 -0.94 7.55 10.12
C VAL A 57 -0.28 8.75 9.47
N GLU A 58 -0.53 9.95 9.99
CA GLU A 58 0.05 11.18 9.46
C GLU A 58 1.57 11.24 9.68
N LEU A 59 2.06 10.77 10.84
CA LEU A 59 3.49 10.67 11.10
C LEU A 59 4.18 9.69 10.14
N ALA A 60 3.55 8.56 9.84
CA ALA A 60 4.07 7.61 8.85
C ALA A 60 4.09 8.24 7.45
N ARG A 61 3.01 8.89 7.02
CA ARG A 61 2.96 9.61 5.73
C ARG A 61 4.06 10.65 5.62
N LEU A 62 4.28 11.45 6.66
CA LEU A 62 5.37 12.42 6.71
C LEU A 62 6.74 11.77 6.60
N GLN A 63 6.99 10.66 7.32
CA GLN A 63 8.27 9.94 7.24
C GLN A 63 8.54 9.41 5.83
N PHE A 64 7.56 8.77 5.20
CA PHE A 64 7.68 8.31 3.82
C PHE A 64 7.93 9.48 2.88
N PHE A 65 7.15 10.56 2.99
CA PHE A 65 7.36 11.76 2.18
C PHE A 65 8.79 12.30 2.31
N LEU A 66 9.32 12.43 3.52
CA LEU A 66 10.69 12.91 3.76
C LEU A 66 11.75 11.94 3.20
N GLN A 67 11.54 10.63 3.25
CA GLN A 67 12.42 9.66 2.58
C GLN A 67 12.37 9.80 1.06
N GLY A 68 11.19 10.04 0.48
CA GLY A 68 11.05 10.34 -0.94
C GLY A 68 11.81 11.60 -1.34
N VAL A 69 11.66 12.69 -0.58
CA VAL A 69 12.40 13.94 -0.78
C VAL A 69 13.91 13.72 -0.72
N GLU A 70 14.41 12.90 0.22
CA GLU A 70 15.83 12.55 0.33
C GLU A 70 16.39 11.83 -0.91
N LEU A 71 15.52 11.19 -1.71
CA LEU A 71 15.87 10.51 -2.96
C LEU A 71 15.73 11.40 -4.20
N THR A 72 15.06 12.55 -4.08
CA THR A 72 14.96 13.53 -5.17
C THR A 72 16.21 14.39 -5.28
N THR A 73 16.60 14.70 -6.51
CA THR A 73 17.76 15.54 -6.84
C THR A 73 17.36 16.82 -7.58
N THR A 74 16.18 16.84 -8.20
CA THR A 74 15.63 18.01 -8.89
C THR A 74 14.23 18.34 -8.40
N ALA A 75 13.84 19.61 -8.49
CA ALA A 75 12.48 20.04 -8.13
C ALA A 75 11.39 19.35 -8.98
N ALA A 76 11.69 19.01 -10.24
CA ALA A 76 10.75 18.30 -11.11
C ALA A 76 10.40 16.90 -10.59
N GLU A 77 11.34 16.24 -9.90
CA GLU A 77 11.13 14.89 -9.35
C GLU A 77 10.17 14.89 -8.16
N LEU A 78 9.99 16.02 -7.45
CA LEU A 78 9.03 16.11 -6.34
C LEU A 78 7.59 15.84 -6.79
N SER A 79 7.25 16.21 -8.02
CA SER A 79 5.92 15.94 -8.60
C SER A 79 5.64 14.46 -8.86
N ARG A 80 6.68 13.61 -8.78
CA ARG A 80 6.59 12.16 -8.98
C ARG A 80 6.48 11.37 -7.68
N LEU A 81 6.52 12.05 -6.53
CA LEU A 81 6.32 11.39 -5.26
C LEU A 81 4.89 10.81 -5.22
N PRO A 82 4.73 9.55 -4.77
CA PRO A 82 3.44 8.88 -4.80
C PRO A 82 2.49 9.48 -3.77
N ASP A 83 1.19 9.38 -4.07
CA ASP A 83 0.15 9.73 -3.12
C ASP A 83 0.03 8.63 -2.05
N LEU A 84 0.50 8.94 -0.84
CA LEU A 84 0.53 8.02 0.30
C LEU A 84 -0.85 7.82 0.95
N THR A 85 -1.87 8.58 0.54
CA THR A 85 -3.24 8.42 1.07
C THR A 85 -3.87 7.09 0.66
N LEU A 86 -3.37 6.48 -0.43
CA LEU A 86 -3.78 5.16 -0.93
C LEU A 86 -2.94 4.00 -0.36
N THR A 87 -1.90 4.31 0.39
CA THR A 87 -0.94 3.35 0.97
C THR A 87 -1.16 3.22 2.47
N LEU A 88 -1.40 4.35 3.14
CA LEU A 88 -1.52 4.43 4.59
C LEU A 88 -2.90 4.90 4.97
N PHE A 89 -3.65 4.06 5.65
CA PHE A 89 -5.06 4.28 5.98
C PHE A 89 -5.23 4.49 7.48
N GLN A 90 -6.19 5.36 7.82
CA GLN A 90 -6.75 5.38 9.16
C GLN A 90 -7.92 4.39 9.19
N GLY A 91 -7.92 3.48 10.16
CA GLY A 91 -9.06 2.59 10.36
C GLY A 91 -8.77 1.38 11.22
N ASN A 92 -9.80 0.55 11.37
CA ASN A 92 -9.73 -0.66 12.17
C ASN A 92 -9.51 -1.88 11.27
N ALA A 93 -8.40 -2.58 11.48
CA ALA A 93 -8.13 -3.84 10.78
C ALA A 93 -9.16 -4.94 11.09
N LEU A 94 -9.92 -4.80 12.18
CA LEU A 94 -10.93 -5.76 12.65
C LEU A 94 -12.29 -5.64 11.94
N ILE A 95 -12.50 -4.63 11.07
CA ILE A 95 -13.71 -4.57 10.25
C ILE A 95 -13.60 -5.66 9.17
N GLY A 96 -14.21 -6.81 9.44
CA GLY A 96 -14.17 -8.00 8.58
C GLY A 96 -13.98 -9.32 9.31
N LEU A 97 -13.56 -9.30 10.58
CA LEU A 97 -13.55 -10.51 11.43
C LEU A 97 -14.92 -10.67 12.08
N VAL A 98 -15.87 -11.25 11.36
CA VAL A 98 -17.05 -11.85 11.98
C VAL A 98 -16.56 -13.07 12.74
N GLN A 99 -16.59 -13.02 14.07
CA GLN A 99 -16.41 -14.23 14.87
C GLN A 99 -17.66 -15.09 14.66
N VAL A 100 -17.56 -16.06 13.75
CA VAL A 100 -18.61 -17.06 13.56
C VAL A 100 -18.55 -17.99 14.77
N ASP A 101 -19.51 -17.83 15.67
CA ASP A 101 -19.79 -18.84 16.68
C ASP A 101 -20.37 -20.07 15.95
N SER A 102 -19.54 -21.11 15.81
CA SER A 102 -19.89 -22.34 15.10
C SER A 102 -21.12 -23.02 15.71
N GLU A 103 -21.39 -22.83 17.02
CA GLU A 103 -22.57 -23.42 17.66
C GLU A 103 -23.88 -22.69 17.32
N ARG A 104 -23.80 -21.40 16.97
CA ARG A 104 -24.97 -20.58 16.60
C ARG A 104 -25.24 -20.51 15.11
N PHE A 105 -24.23 -20.69 14.27
CA PHE A 105 -24.36 -20.56 12.82
C PHE A 105 -25.27 -21.65 12.22
N ASP A 106 -25.13 -22.90 12.67
CA ASP A 106 -25.93 -24.04 12.19
C ASP A 106 -27.40 -23.99 12.61
N GLN A 107 -27.77 -23.13 13.57
CA GLN A 107 -29.15 -23.00 14.05
C GLN A 107 -30.06 -22.18 13.12
N SER A 108 -29.51 -21.57 12.06
CA SER A 108 -30.25 -20.65 11.17
C SER A 108 -30.53 -21.18 9.76
N SER A 109 -30.30 -22.47 9.50
CA SER A 109 -30.66 -23.11 8.22
C SER A 109 -31.93 -23.95 8.34
N ALA A 110 -33.08 -23.30 8.48
CA ALA A 110 -34.37 -23.90 8.15
C ALA A 110 -35.01 -23.08 7.02
N PRO A 111 -34.94 -23.50 5.75
CA PRO A 111 -35.74 -22.91 4.70
C PRO A 111 -37.21 -23.27 4.98
N GLN A 112 -37.99 -22.33 5.52
CA GLN A 112 -39.44 -22.43 5.46
C GLN A 112 -39.89 -22.22 4.00
N SER A 113 -39.74 -23.27 3.19
CA SER A 113 -40.66 -23.49 2.07
C SER A 113 -41.97 -24.02 2.65
N ALA A 114 -42.75 -23.12 3.24
CA ALA A 114 -44.17 -23.38 3.43
C ALA A 114 -44.81 -23.26 2.05
N GLY A 115 -45.02 -24.41 1.40
CA GLY A 115 -45.81 -24.51 0.19
C GLY A 115 -47.21 -23.95 0.45
N GLN A 116 -47.50 -22.78 -0.12
CA GLN A 116 -48.83 -22.21 -0.15
C GLN A 116 -49.38 -22.36 -1.57
N VAL A 117 -50.03 -23.50 -1.81
CA VAL A 117 -50.85 -23.75 -3.00
C VAL A 117 -52.20 -23.08 -2.75
N TYR A 118 -52.55 -22.07 -3.56
CA TYR A 118 -53.89 -21.46 -3.53
C TYR A 118 -54.80 -22.19 -4.53
N PRO A 119 -56.04 -22.55 -4.14
CA PRO A 119 -57.07 -23.00 -5.09
C PRO A 119 -57.77 -21.79 -5.72
N TRP A 120 -58.22 -21.97 -6.96
CA TRP A 120 -58.73 -20.97 -7.91
C TRP A 120 -59.84 -20.02 -7.41
N GLY A 121 -59.86 -18.83 -8.03
CA GLY A 121 -60.99 -17.92 -8.18
C GLY A 121 -60.78 -17.04 -9.40
#